data_AF-A0AAV2S8C3-F1
#
_entry.id   AF-A0AAV2S8C3-F1
#
_cell.length_a   1.000
_cell.length_b   1.000
_cell.length_c   1.000
_cell.angle_alpha   90.00
_cell.angle_beta   90.00
_cell.angle_gamma   90.00
#
_symmetry.space_group_name_H-M   'P 1'
#
loop_
_entity.id
_entity.type
_entity.pdbx_description
1 polymer ?
#
loop_
_entity_poly.entity_id
_entity_poly.type
_entity_poly.pdbx_seq_one_letter_code
_entity_poly.pdbx_strand_id
1 'polypeptide(L)'
;DCTDGCGGSNGLCTGPNSCTCNIGYKGSSCGSYDCPLGCGDSNGRCTGPNSCTCNIGYTGASCESWAVLGVQVENISVPEPAVVGHTARLECKWSGQDWYSIRWYKDDENIFTIIPKTKVKEATDDVHGVTVDVDSSNEYVVFLKDVVAATAGEYKCEVMGGKPHFVTSVLTKTLTVA
;
A
#
# COMPACT_ATOMS: atom_id res chain seq x y z
N ASP A 1 6.49 33.60 -41.85
CA ASP A 1 6.69 32.18 -42.15
C ASP A 1 7.37 31.51 -40.97
N CYS A 2 6.99 30.29 -40.63
CA CYS A 2 7.57 29.54 -39.51
C CYS A 2 8.46 28.44 -40.09
N THR A 3 9.77 28.68 -40.14
CA THR A 3 10.74 27.80 -40.82
C THR A 3 10.82 26.40 -40.22
N ASP A 4 10.63 26.27 -38.90
CA ASP A 4 10.73 25.00 -38.17
C ASP A 4 9.36 24.36 -37.86
N GLY A 5 8.26 24.98 -38.31
CA GLY A 5 6.89 24.59 -37.98
C GLY A 5 6.49 24.82 -36.52
N CYS A 6 5.19 24.69 -36.23
CA CYS A 6 4.63 24.84 -34.89
C CYS A 6 4.28 23.47 -34.27
N GLY A 7 5.25 22.56 -34.27
CA GLY A 7 5.08 21.22 -33.69
C GLY A 7 4.16 20.35 -34.54
N GLY A 8 4.20 20.52 -35.86
CA GLY A 8 3.30 19.85 -36.80
C GLY A 8 1.86 20.36 -36.64
N SER A 9 1.01 19.56 -35.98
CA SER A 9 -0.41 19.87 -35.71
C SER A 9 -0.65 20.52 -34.34
N ASN A 10 0.40 20.83 -33.58
CA ASN A 10 0.29 21.27 -32.18
C ASN A 10 0.14 22.79 -32.01
N GLY A 11 0.19 23.55 -33.11
CA GLY A 11 -0.02 24.98 -33.09
C GLY A 11 -0.20 25.56 -34.48
N LEU A 12 -0.55 26.84 -34.53
CA LEU A 12 -0.74 27.60 -35.75
C LEU A 12 0.34 28.68 -35.87
N CYS A 13 0.92 28.84 -37.07
CA CYS A 13 1.84 29.94 -37.34
C CYS A 13 1.05 31.24 -37.49
N THR A 14 1.25 32.18 -36.57
CA THR A 14 0.52 33.47 -36.54
C THR A 14 1.39 34.66 -36.89
N GLY A 15 2.71 34.46 -37.03
CA GLY A 15 3.66 35.48 -37.49
C GLY A 15 5.02 34.89 -37.89
N PRO A 16 6.00 35.71 -38.32
CA PRO A 16 7.36 35.24 -38.59
C PRO A 16 7.97 34.59 -37.36
N ASN A 17 8.26 33.28 -37.42
CA ASN A 17 8.73 32.47 -36.30
C ASN A 17 7.89 32.60 -35.00
N SER A 18 6.61 32.91 -35.14
CA SER A 18 5.68 33.07 -34.02
C SER A 18 4.55 32.05 -34.15
N CYS A 19 4.49 31.14 -33.17
CA CYS A 19 3.49 30.09 -33.08
C CYS A 19 2.47 30.39 -31.97
N THR A 20 1.20 30.19 -32.26
CA THR A 20 0.13 30.11 -31.26
C THR A 20 -0.18 28.64 -31.02
N CYS A 21 0.15 28.14 -29.83
CA CYS A 21 0.02 26.72 -29.50
C CYS A 21 -1.43 26.33 -29.20
N ASN A 22 -1.78 25.10 -29.55
CA ASN A 22 -3.04 24.49 -29.15
C ASN A 22 -3.04 24.20 -27.65
N ILE A 23 -4.23 24.03 -27.07
CA ILE A 23 -4.40 23.73 -25.64
C ILE A 23 -3.57 22.49 -25.26
N GLY A 24 -2.78 22.61 -24.20
CA GLY A 24 -1.90 21.53 -23.72
C GLY A 24 -0.52 21.48 -24.37
N TYR A 25 -0.14 22.50 -25.17
CA TYR A 25 1.20 22.66 -25.74
C TYR A 25 1.78 24.04 -25.44
N LYS A 26 3.11 24.10 -25.34
CA LYS A 26 3.86 25.33 -25.08
C LYS A 26 5.23 25.34 -25.77
N GLY A 27 5.91 26.48 -25.65
CA GLY A 27 7.21 26.74 -26.25
C GLY A 27 7.10 27.45 -27.59
N SER A 28 8.22 27.96 -28.10
CA SER A 28 8.28 28.74 -29.34
C SER A 28 7.82 27.98 -30.58
N SER A 29 8.00 26.66 -30.58
CA SER A 29 7.57 25.75 -31.65
C SER A 29 6.42 24.82 -31.25
N CYS A 30 5.79 25.00 -30.09
CA CYS A 30 4.73 24.10 -29.59
C CYS A 30 5.14 22.62 -29.49
N GLY A 31 6.45 22.34 -29.36
CA GLY A 31 6.99 20.98 -29.25
C GLY A 31 6.97 20.41 -27.83
N SER A 32 6.61 21.20 -26.81
CA SER A 32 6.55 20.78 -25.41
C SER A 32 5.11 20.69 -24.91
N TYR A 33 4.84 19.72 -24.05
CA TYR A 33 3.55 19.60 -23.39
C TYR A 33 3.38 20.67 -22.30
N ASP A 34 2.17 21.21 -22.22
CA ASP A 34 1.77 22.12 -21.16
C ASP A 34 1.00 21.34 -20.07
N CYS A 35 1.47 21.52 -18.84
CA CYS A 35 0.90 20.96 -17.62
C CYS A 35 0.70 22.13 -16.64
N PRO A 36 -0.47 22.80 -16.63
CA PRO A 36 -0.70 24.06 -15.92
C PRO A 36 -0.55 23.96 -14.40
N LEU A 37 -0.92 22.81 -13.83
CA LEU A 37 -0.77 22.51 -12.40
C LEU A 37 0.63 21.97 -12.06
N GLY A 38 1.51 21.80 -13.05
CA GLY A 38 2.77 21.09 -12.92
C GLY A 38 2.56 19.59 -12.68
N CYS A 39 3.67 18.87 -12.48
CA CYS A 39 3.68 17.48 -12.03
C CYS A 39 4.33 17.39 -10.64
N GLY A 40 3.83 18.21 -9.72
CA GLY A 40 4.10 18.23 -8.28
C GLY A 40 5.56 18.47 -7.93
N ASP A 41 6.06 19.70 -7.91
CA ASP A 41 7.40 20.08 -7.40
C ASP A 41 8.55 19.09 -7.71
N SER A 42 8.58 18.50 -8.92
CA SER A 42 9.51 17.45 -9.42
C SER A 42 9.19 15.97 -9.14
N ASN A 43 8.01 15.69 -8.58
CA ASN A 43 7.45 14.36 -8.29
C ASN A 43 6.94 13.62 -9.53
N GLY A 44 7.03 14.22 -10.72
CA GLY A 44 6.67 13.59 -11.97
C GLY A 44 7.16 14.37 -13.18
N ARG A 45 6.84 13.85 -14.37
CA ARG A 45 7.17 14.44 -15.66
C ARG A 45 5.91 14.62 -16.50
N CYS A 46 5.82 15.74 -17.20
CA CYS A 46 4.75 16.01 -18.16
C CYS A 46 5.02 15.17 -19.43
N THR A 47 4.21 14.13 -19.65
CA THR A 47 4.40 13.15 -20.73
C THR A 47 3.30 13.21 -21.79
N GLY A 48 2.31 14.08 -21.60
CA GLY A 48 1.31 14.44 -22.60
C GLY A 48 0.59 15.74 -22.27
N PRO A 49 -0.31 16.21 -23.16
CA PRO A 49 -1.11 17.42 -22.92
C PRO A 49 -1.91 17.28 -21.62
N ASN A 50 -1.62 18.13 -20.62
CA ASN A 50 -2.21 18.04 -19.29
C ASN A 50 -2.10 16.65 -18.62
N SER A 51 -1.04 15.89 -18.94
CA SER A 51 -0.85 14.52 -18.44
C SER A 51 0.54 14.33 -17.83
N CYS A 52 0.56 13.89 -16.57
CA CYS A 52 1.77 13.62 -15.81
C CYS A 52 2.02 12.12 -15.67
N THR A 53 3.28 11.71 -15.78
CA THR A 53 3.79 10.43 -15.30
C THR A 53 4.52 10.67 -13.99
N CYS A 54 3.97 10.15 -12.90
CA CYS A 54 4.54 10.35 -11.56
C CYS A 54 5.74 9.45 -11.31
N ASN A 55 6.69 9.96 -10.54
CA ASN A 55 7.79 9.19 -9.99
C ASN A 55 7.25 8.14 -9.01
N ILE A 56 8.07 7.13 -8.72
CA ILE A 56 7.73 6.09 -7.74
C ILE A 56 7.38 6.75 -6.40
N GLY A 57 6.23 6.37 -5.82
CA GLY A 57 5.75 6.93 -4.55
C GLY A 57 4.86 8.16 -4.69
N TYR A 58 4.47 8.56 -5.91
CA TYR A 58 3.55 9.67 -6.14
C TYR A 58 2.38 9.28 -7.04
N THR A 59 1.24 9.93 -6.80
CA THR A 59 -0.03 9.72 -7.50
C THR A 59 -0.82 11.03 -7.57
N GLY A 60 -1.99 11.00 -8.20
CA GLY A 60 -2.80 12.18 -8.50
C GLY A 60 -2.59 12.68 -9.93
N ALA A 61 -3.46 13.57 -10.39
CA ALA A 61 -3.44 14.07 -11.78
C ALA A 61 -2.20 14.92 -12.08
N SER A 62 -1.64 15.55 -11.05
CA SER A 62 -0.45 16.39 -11.09
C SER A 62 0.66 15.87 -10.16
N CYS A 63 0.65 14.60 -9.74
CA CYS A 63 1.63 14.04 -8.79
C CYS A 63 1.72 14.80 -7.46
N GLU A 64 0.61 15.42 -7.05
CA GLU A 64 0.46 16.21 -5.84
C GLU A 64 0.29 15.36 -4.59
N SER A 65 -0.05 14.09 -4.76
CA SER A 65 -0.29 13.16 -3.67
C SER A 65 0.87 12.19 -3.54
N TRP A 66 1.35 11.99 -2.32
CA TRP A 66 2.24 10.89 -2.02
C TRP A 66 1.43 9.59 -2.13
N ALA A 67 1.80 8.70 -3.04
CA ALA A 67 1.36 7.31 -2.98
C ALA A 67 2.07 6.70 -1.77
N VAL A 68 1.41 6.73 -0.61
CA VAL A 68 1.94 6.20 0.65
C VAL A 68 2.56 4.85 0.35
N LEU A 69 3.83 4.69 0.70
CA LEU A 69 4.62 3.50 0.44
C LEU A 69 3.99 2.32 1.19
N GLY A 70 3.00 1.70 0.57
CA GLY A 70 2.34 0.51 1.05
C GLY A 70 1.78 0.59 2.47
N VAL A 71 1.47 -0.60 2.97
CA VAL A 71 1.20 -0.88 4.37
C VAL A 71 2.53 -1.16 5.07
N GLN A 72 2.67 -0.78 6.33
CA GLN A 72 3.87 -1.00 7.13
C GLN A 72 3.49 -1.55 8.51
N VAL A 73 3.99 -2.73 8.85
CA VAL A 73 3.93 -3.26 10.21
C VAL A 73 4.99 -2.55 11.05
N GLU A 74 4.54 -1.81 12.06
CA GLU A 74 5.40 -1.02 12.95
C GLU A 74 5.91 -1.85 14.13
N ASN A 75 5.02 -2.66 14.70
CA ASN A 75 5.34 -3.47 15.87
C ASN A 75 4.42 -4.68 15.98
N ILE A 76 4.97 -5.75 16.53
CA ILE A 76 4.24 -6.95 16.94
C ILE A 76 4.44 -7.15 18.44
N SER A 77 3.34 -7.38 19.16
CA SER A 77 3.35 -7.68 20.59
C SER A 77 2.70 -9.05 20.84
N VAL A 78 3.39 -9.87 21.62
CA VAL A 78 2.92 -11.16 22.12
C VAL A 78 3.17 -11.21 23.63
N PRO A 79 2.40 -12.00 24.41
CA PRO A 79 2.57 -12.09 25.86
C PRO A 79 3.94 -12.66 26.26
N GLU A 80 4.49 -12.19 27.37
CA GLU A 80 5.75 -12.66 27.94
C GLU A 80 5.58 -13.07 29.42
N PRO A 81 5.55 -14.38 29.74
CA PRO A 81 5.11 -15.52 28.92
C PRO A 81 3.57 -15.63 28.86
N ALA A 82 3.05 -16.40 27.90
CA ALA A 82 1.63 -16.78 27.88
C ALA A 82 1.37 -17.88 28.93
N VAL A 83 0.23 -17.82 29.61
CA VAL A 83 -0.12 -18.74 30.70
C VAL A 83 -1.00 -19.87 30.17
N VAL A 84 -0.66 -21.12 30.48
CA VAL A 84 -1.49 -22.29 30.10
C VAL A 84 -2.95 -22.13 30.57
N GLY A 85 -3.89 -22.51 29.71
CA GLY A 85 -5.35 -22.47 29.94
C GLY A 85 -5.97 -21.07 29.89
N HIS A 86 -5.20 -20.01 29.63
CA HIS A 86 -5.70 -18.64 29.50
C HIS A 86 -5.77 -18.20 28.04
N THR A 87 -6.35 -17.02 27.80
CA THR A 87 -6.37 -16.40 26.49
C THR A 87 -5.11 -15.55 26.28
N ALA A 88 -4.37 -15.79 25.20
CA ALA A 88 -3.25 -14.94 24.78
C ALA A 88 -3.73 -13.83 23.83
N ARG A 89 -3.20 -12.61 24.02
CA ARG A 89 -3.44 -11.46 23.13
C ARG A 89 -2.23 -11.23 22.24
N LEU A 90 -2.41 -11.36 20.94
CA LEU A 90 -1.44 -10.98 19.92
C LEU A 90 -1.85 -9.64 19.32
N GLU A 91 -0.92 -8.71 19.18
CA GLU A 91 -1.18 -7.38 18.62
C GLU A 91 -0.21 -7.10 17.47
N CYS A 92 -0.76 -6.62 16.36
CA CYS A 92 -0.04 -6.17 15.18
C CYS A 92 -0.36 -4.71 14.93
N LYS A 93 0.56 -3.84 15.33
CA LYS A 93 0.47 -2.42 15.07
C LYS A 93 1.02 -2.14 13.67
N TRP A 94 0.19 -1.58 12.81
CA TRP A 94 0.57 -1.25 11.44
C TRP A 94 -0.08 0.07 11.01
N SER A 95 0.52 0.71 10.02
CA SER A 95 0.00 1.93 9.39
C SER A 95 -0.03 1.78 7.86
N GLY A 96 -0.91 2.53 7.21
CA GLY A 96 -1.11 2.46 5.77
C GLY A 96 -2.56 2.70 5.38
N GLN A 97 -2.80 2.84 4.08
CA GLN A 97 -4.12 3.01 3.50
C GLN A 97 -4.37 1.94 2.43
N ASP A 98 -5.64 1.73 2.08
CA ASP A 98 -6.07 0.85 0.97
C ASP A 98 -5.52 -0.58 1.05
N TRP A 99 -5.42 -1.15 2.25
CA TRP A 99 -4.94 -2.50 2.48
C TRP A 99 -5.90 -3.58 1.93
N TYR A 100 -5.34 -4.75 1.61
CA TYR A 100 -6.02 -5.89 1.01
C TYR A 100 -6.31 -7.01 2.02
N SER A 101 -5.32 -7.41 2.80
CA SER A 101 -5.48 -8.48 3.78
C SER A 101 -4.55 -8.35 4.97
N ILE A 102 -4.94 -8.94 6.08
CA ILE A 102 -4.08 -9.17 7.25
C ILE A 102 -4.09 -10.65 7.54
N ARG A 103 -2.91 -11.20 7.77
CA ARG A 103 -2.72 -12.62 8.06
C ARG A 103 -1.79 -12.80 9.25
N TRP A 104 -2.19 -13.71 10.13
CA TRP A 104 -1.32 -14.21 11.18
C TRP A 104 -0.86 -15.63 10.86
N TYR A 105 0.38 -15.92 11.22
CA TYR A 105 0.94 -17.26 11.10
C TYR A 105 1.58 -17.67 12.42
N LYS A 106 1.57 -18.97 12.70
CA LYS A 106 2.41 -19.63 13.70
C LYS A 106 3.31 -20.63 13.00
N ASP A 107 4.61 -20.55 13.20
CA ASP A 107 5.60 -21.47 12.62
C ASP A 107 5.37 -21.70 11.11
N ASP A 108 5.12 -20.59 10.39
CA ASP A 108 4.77 -20.52 8.96
C ASP A 108 3.42 -21.08 8.52
N GLU A 109 2.60 -21.63 9.42
CA GLU A 109 1.21 -22.01 9.14
C GLU A 109 0.25 -20.84 9.35
N ASN A 110 -0.65 -20.56 8.39
CA ASN A 110 -1.66 -19.51 8.54
C ASN A 110 -2.64 -19.93 9.64
N ILE A 111 -2.89 -19.04 10.60
CA ILE A 111 -3.82 -19.29 11.72
C ILE A 111 -5.05 -18.41 11.64
N PHE A 112 -4.95 -17.24 10.99
CA PHE A 112 -6.03 -16.27 10.92
C PHE A 112 -5.88 -15.37 9.70
N THR A 113 -6.99 -15.09 9.03
CA THR A 113 -7.05 -14.23 7.84
C THR A 113 -8.21 -13.25 7.92
N ILE A 114 -7.93 -11.98 7.62
CA ILE A 114 -8.93 -10.93 7.40
C ILE A 114 -8.80 -10.39 5.98
N ILE A 115 -9.91 -10.37 5.24
CA ILE A 115 -10.06 -9.68 3.95
C ILE A 115 -11.31 -8.78 4.01
N PRO A 116 -11.16 -7.47 4.28
CA PRO A 116 -12.28 -6.59 4.59
C PRO A 116 -13.22 -6.41 3.40
N LYS A 117 -12.68 -6.38 2.17
CA LYS A 117 -13.46 -6.17 0.93
C LYS A 117 -14.47 -7.29 0.68
N THR A 118 -14.11 -8.53 1.04
CA THR A 118 -14.99 -9.70 0.92
C THR A 118 -15.64 -10.07 2.24
N LYS A 119 -15.40 -9.30 3.32
CA LYS A 119 -15.86 -9.57 4.69
C LYS A 119 -15.43 -10.94 5.22
N VAL A 120 -14.28 -11.43 4.76
CA VAL A 120 -13.71 -12.69 5.27
C VAL A 120 -12.99 -12.38 6.58
N LYS A 121 -13.27 -13.19 7.59
CA LYS A 121 -12.63 -13.19 8.91
C LYS A 121 -12.71 -14.63 9.41
N GLU A 122 -11.63 -15.37 9.26
CA GLU A 122 -11.61 -16.82 9.46
C GLU A 122 -10.32 -17.28 10.12
N ALA A 123 -10.41 -18.36 10.88
CA ALA A 123 -9.27 -19.07 11.46
C ALA A 123 -9.07 -20.41 10.76
N THR A 124 -7.85 -20.94 10.83
CA THR A 124 -7.56 -22.30 10.36
C THR A 124 -7.73 -23.26 11.53
N ASP A 125 -8.55 -24.29 11.34
CA ASP A 125 -8.97 -25.18 12.44
C ASP A 125 -7.89 -26.16 12.93
N ASP A 126 -6.92 -26.52 12.07
CA ASP A 126 -5.99 -27.65 12.32
C ASP A 126 -4.53 -27.24 12.60
N VAL A 127 -4.29 -26.03 13.13
CA VAL A 127 -2.92 -25.61 13.48
C VAL A 127 -2.56 -26.02 14.91
N HIS A 128 -1.49 -26.79 15.05
CA HIS A 128 -1.12 -27.41 16.33
C HIS A 128 -0.87 -26.38 17.44
N GLY A 129 -1.64 -26.49 18.53
CA GLY A 129 -1.52 -25.63 19.70
C GLY A 129 -2.14 -24.24 19.54
N VAL A 130 -2.97 -24.01 18.51
CA VAL A 130 -3.61 -22.72 18.25
C VAL A 130 -5.12 -22.89 18.16
N THR A 131 -5.84 -22.06 18.89
CA THR A 131 -7.30 -21.92 18.74
C THR A 131 -7.62 -20.44 18.74
N VAL A 132 -8.01 -19.89 17.60
CA VAL A 132 -8.26 -18.44 17.47
C VAL A 132 -9.69 -18.10 17.87
N ASP A 133 -9.86 -17.06 18.68
CA ASP A 133 -11.18 -16.45 18.94
C ASP A 133 -11.57 -15.52 17.78
N VAL A 134 -12.19 -16.08 16.74
CA VAL A 134 -12.56 -15.31 15.55
C VAL A 134 -13.46 -14.12 15.89
N ASP A 135 -14.43 -14.28 16.79
CA ASP A 135 -15.40 -13.23 17.10
C ASP A 135 -14.74 -12.03 17.80
N SER A 136 -13.87 -12.30 18.77
CA SER A 136 -13.18 -11.28 19.57
C SER A 136 -11.97 -10.64 18.87
N SER A 137 -11.46 -11.25 17.79
CA SER A 137 -10.28 -10.77 17.05
C SER A 137 -10.64 -9.65 16.05
N ASN A 138 -9.66 -8.89 15.55
CA ASN A 138 -9.85 -7.84 14.55
C ASN A 138 -8.54 -7.58 13.77
N GLU A 139 -8.51 -6.52 12.97
CA GLU A 139 -7.36 -6.16 12.12
C GLU A 139 -6.07 -5.78 12.87
N TYR A 140 -6.14 -5.52 14.18
CA TYR A 140 -4.97 -5.18 14.99
C TYR A 140 -4.68 -6.22 16.07
N VAL A 141 -5.68 -6.98 16.50
CA VAL A 141 -5.57 -7.86 17.67
C VAL A 141 -6.15 -9.24 17.36
N VAL A 142 -5.39 -10.29 17.63
CA VAL A 142 -5.84 -11.68 17.55
C VAL A 142 -5.77 -12.32 18.93
N PHE A 143 -6.85 -12.98 19.34
CA PHE A 143 -6.91 -13.70 20.60
C PHE A 143 -6.78 -15.20 20.36
N LEU A 144 -5.89 -15.85 21.09
CA LEU A 144 -5.77 -17.31 21.12
C LEU A 144 -6.40 -17.84 22.41
N LYS A 145 -7.40 -18.71 22.31
CA LYS A 145 -8.00 -19.42 23.46
C LYS A 145 -7.16 -20.60 23.88
N ASP A 146 -7.36 -21.02 25.12
CA ASP A 146 -6.87 -22.30 25.65
C ASP A 146 -5.39 -22.54 25.37
N VAL A 147 -4.55 -21.58 25.78
CA VAL A 147 -3.09 -21.67 25.59
C VAL A 147 -2.56 -23.00 26.15
N VAL A 148 -1.75 -23.69 25.35
CA VAL A 148 -1.08 -24.95 25.71
C VAL A 148 0.41 -24.81 25.46
N ALA A 149 1.22 -25.77 25.94
CA ALA A 149 2.67 -25.75 25.68
C ALA A 149 3.01 -25.65 24.18
N ALA A 150 2.21 -26.29 23.32
CA ALA A 150 2.35 -26.23 21.87
C ALA A 150 2.01 -24.86 21.25
N THR A 151 1.39 -23.95 21.99
CA THR A 151 1.15 -22.56 21.56
C THR A 151 2.48 -21.78 21.45
N ALA A 152 3.54 -22.20 22.14
CA ALA A 152 4.86 -21.59 21.95
C ALA A 152 5.34 -21.72 20.50
N GLY A 153 6.05 -20.72 19.99
CA GLY A 153 6.54 -20.70 18.61
C GLY A 153 6.82 -19.29 18.09
N GLU A 154 7.14 -19.20 16.80
CA GLU A 154 7.27 -17.94 16.10
C GLU A 154 5.92 -17.49 15.53
N TYR A 155 5.51 -16.27 15.88
CA TYR A 155 4.30 -15.65 15.37
C TYR A 155 4.64 -14.54 14.39
N LYS A 156 3.96 -14.52 13.24
CA LYS A 156 4.18 -13.57 12.16
C LYS A 156 2.90 -12.82 11.86
N CYS A 157 2.95 -11.49 11.85
CA CYS A 157 1.89 -10.66 11.30
C CYS A 157 2.31 -10.18 9.91
N GLU A 158 1.44 -10.41 8.92
CA GLU A 158 1.58 -9.96 7.54
C GLU A 158 0.42 -9.03 7.18
N VAL A 159 0.74 -7.83 6.71
CA VAL A 159 -0.23 -6.87 6.17
C VAL A 159 0.08 -6.67 4.69
N MET A 160 -0.93 -6.80 3.83
CA MET A 160 -0.82 -6.63 2.38
C MET A 160 -1.56 -5.38 1.92
N GLY A 161 -0.92 -4.55 1.10
CA GLY A 161 -1.49 -3.39 0.43
C GLY A 161 -2.43 -3.79 -0.71
N GLY A 162 -3.37 -2.91 -1.04
CA GLY A 162 -4.32 -3.11 -2.12
C GLY A 162 -3.87 -2.50 -3.45
N LYS A 163 -4.80 -2.49 -4.41
CA LYS A 163 -4.56 -1.92 -5.74
C LYS A 163 -4.22 -0.42 -5.64
N PRO A 164 -3.30 0.10 -6.49
CA PRO A 164 -2.59 -0.61 -7.56
C PRO A 164 -1.31 -1.33 -7.11
N HIS A 165 -0.85 -1.13 -5.88
CA HIS A 165 0.44 -1.61 -5.39
C HIS A 165 0.27 -2.61 -4.24
N PHE A 166 0.33 -3.90 -4.56
CA PHE A 166 0.20 -5.02 -3.61
C PHE A 166 1.48 -5.26 -2.79
N VAL A 167 1.94 -4.23 -2.08
CA VAL A 167 3.13 -4.32 -1.21
C VAL A 167 2.79 -5.09 0.05
N THR A 168 3.67 -5.97 0.51
CA THR A 168 3.50 -6.72 1.76
C THR A 168 4.50 -6.24 2.81
N SER A 169 4.05 -6.08 4.05
CA SER A 169 4.90 -5.80 5.21
C SER A 169 4.68 -6.85 6.29
N VAL A 170 5.77 -7.27 6.93
CA VAL A 170 5.79 -8.43 7.82
C VAL A 170 6.70 -8.15 9.01
N LEU A 171 6.28 -8.53 10.22
CA LEU A 171 7.15 -8.68 11.39
C LEU A 171 6.85 -9.98 12.13
N THR A 172 7.87 -10.52 12.80
CA THR A 172 7.79 -11.75 13.59
C THR A 172 8.15 -11.49 15.06
N LYS A 173 7.58 -12.30 15.96
CA LYS A 173 7.94 -12.33 17.39
C LYS A 173 7.74 -13.73 17.95
N THR A 174 8.65 -14.16 18.82
CA THR A 174 8.55 -15.44 19.51
C THR A 174 7.65 -15.34 20.74
N LEU A 175 6.68 -16.23 20.85
CA LEU A 175 5.85 -16.41 22.04
C LEU A 175 6.37 -17.59 22.84
N THR A 176 6.49 -17.41 24.16
CA THR A 176 6.83 -18.47 25.11
C THR A 176 5.63 -18.76 26.01
N VAL A 177 5.56 -19.98 26.55
CA VAL A 177 4.47 -20.44 27.42
C VAL A 177 5.03 -20.86 28.78
N ALA A 178 4.34 -20.48 29.85
CA ALA A 178 4.64 -20.82 31.23
C ALA A 178 3.54 -21.68 31.89
#